data_AF-A0AAV7F143-F1
#
_entry.id   AF-A0AAV7F143-F1
#
_cell.length_a   1.000
_cell.length_b   1.000
_cell.length_c   1.000
_cell.angle_alpha   90.00
_cell.angle_beta   90.00
_cell.angle_gamma   90.00
#
_symmetry.space_group_name_H-M   'P 1'
#
loop_
_entity.id
_entity.type
_entity.pdbx_description
1 polymer ?
#
loop_
_entity_poly.entity_id
_entity_poly.type
_entity_poly.pdbx_seq_one_letter_code
_entity_poly.pdbx_strand_id
1 'polypeptide(L)'
;MSQFGLRRPEVGPLELKNLTGKTPVLDVGTLAKIRTGQIKVVPGIRKFLANGVELVDGSVEEFNSVILATGYRSNVPSWLKGDLFSKEDGFPKKAFPNSWKGDKGLYTVGFTRRGLLGASMDAQRIAEDISRQWNPKKNACR
;
A
#
# COMPACT_ATOMS: atom_id res chain seq x y z
N MET A 1 4.96 18.07 -17.96
CA MET A 1 4.48 18.27 -16.57
C MET A 1 5.60 18.59 -15.58
N SER A 2 6.88 18.40 -15.95
CA SER A 2 8.05 18.75 -15.13
C SER A 2 8.05 20.22 -14.66
N GLN A 3 7.61 21.14 -15.50
CA GLN A 3 7.44 22.56 -15.14
C GLN A 3 6.48 22.80 -13.97
N PHE A 4 5.59 21.84 -13.67
CA PHE A 4 4.66 21.87 -12.54
C PHE A 4 5.13 20.95 -11.40
N GLY A 5 6.42 20.60 -11.32
CA GLY A 5 6.97 19.74 -10.27
C GLY A 5 6.67 18.25 -10.38
N LEU A 6 5.82 17.83 -11.33
CA LEU A 6 5.49 16.41 -11.54
C LEU A 6 6.51 15.73 -12.47
N ARG A 7 7.36 14.90 -11.89
CA ARG A 7 8.34 14.08 -12.61
C ARG A 7 7.70 12.78 -13.10
N ARG A 8 8.01 12.40 -14.34
CA ARG A 8 7.60 11.10 -14.88
C ARG A 8 8.43 10.01 -14.20
N PRO A 9 7.81 8.97 -13.62
CA PRO A 9 8.54 7.82 -13.10
C PRO A 9 9.31 7.09 -14.21
N GLU A 10 10.44 6.48 -13.86
CA GLU A 10 11.24 5.64 -14.77
C GLU A 10 10.51 4.33 -15.11
N VAL A 11 9.76 3.79 -14.14
CA VAL A 11 8.99 2.54 -14.27
C VAL A 11 7.53 2.80 -14.61
N GLY A 12 6.92 1.87 -15.36
CA GLY A 12 5.52 1.97 -15.75
C GLY A 12 4.55 1.84 -14.56
N PRO A 13 3.31 2.34 -14.67
CA PRO A 13 2.34 2.33 -13.56
C PRO A 13 1.98 0.91 -13.08
N LEU A 14 1.87 -0.05 -14.00
CA LEU A 14 1.58 -1.45 -13.66
C LEU A 14 2.76 -2.13 -12.97
N GLU A 15 3.97 -1.86 -13.44
CA GLU A 15 5.21 -2.35 -12.84
C GLU A 15 5.42 -1.76 -11.44
N LEU A 16 5.25 -0.44 -11.29
CA LEU A 16 5.31 0.23 -9.99
C LEU A 16 4.33 -0.36 -8.98
N LYS A 17 3.09 -0.64 -9.41
CA LYS A 17 2.08 -1.30 -8.58
C LYS A 17 2.50 -2.71 -8.18
N ASN A 18 3.06 -3.48 -9.11
CA ASN A 18 3.52 -4.84 -8.82
C ASN A 18 4.73 -4.87 -7.87
N LEU A 19 5.67 -3.93 -8.01
CA LEU A 19 6.88 -3.84 -7.18
C LEU A 19 6.59 -3.28 -5.78
N THR A 20 5.80 -2.20 -5.70
CA THR A 20 5.63 -1.44 -4.45
C THR A 20 4.28 -1.67 -3.78
N GLY A 21 3.29 -2.22 -4.50
CA GLY A 21 1.91 -2.26 -4.06
C GLY A 21 1.17 -0.92 -4.14
N LYS A 22 1.84 0.16 -4.54
CA LYS A 22 1.26 1.49 -4.61
C LYS A 22 0.55 1.65 -5.94
N THR A 23 -0.76 1.89 -5.87
CA THR A 23 -1.53 2.26 -7.06
C THR A 23 -1.23 3.73 -7.38
N PRO A 24 -0.93 4.06 -8.65
CA PRO A 24 -0.80 5.46 -9.07
C PRO A 24 -2.03 6.29 -8.70
N VAL A 25 -1.85 7.59 -8.52
CA VAL A 25 -2.96 8.50 -8.23
C VAL A 25 -3.96 8.47 -9.38
N LEU A 26 -5.22 8.14 -9.07
CA LEU A 26 -6.35 8.16 -10.00
C LEU A 26 -7.30 9.23 -9.52
N ASP A 27 -7.26 10.40 -10.15
CA ASP A 27 -8.11 11.54 -9.79
C ASP A 27 -8.54 12.31 -11.03
N VAL A 28 -9.79 12.78 -11.02
CA VAL A 28 -10.34 13.65 -12.04
C VAL A 28 -10.37 15.08 -11.49
N GLY A 29 -9.48 15.92 -12.01
CA GLY A 29 -9.49 17.37 -11.73
C GLY A 29 -8.22 17.91 -11.05
N THR A 30 -7.47 17.10 -10.30
CA THR A 30 -6.21 17.54 -9.66
C THR A 30 -5.24 18.11 -10.69
N LEU A 31 -5.10 17.45 -11.84
CA LEU A 31 -4.23 17.94 -12.90
C LEU A 31 -4.65 19.31 -13.44
N ALA A 32 -5.97 19.56 -13.56
CA ALA A 32 -6.48 20.85 -13.99
C ALA A 32 -6.17 21.93 -12.94
N LYS A 33 -6.42 21.63 -11.65
CA LYS A 33 -6.10 22.54 -10.54
C LYS A 33 -4.61 22.86 -10.41
N ILE A 34 -3.74 21.89 -10.70
CA ILE A 34 -2.28 22.11 -10.78
C ILE A 34 -1.95 23.07 -11.92
N ARG A 35 -2.54 22.86 -13.10
CA ARG A 35 -2.30 23.72 -14.28
C ARG A 35 -2.79 25.16 -14.07
N THR A 36 -3.88 25.36 -13.33
CA THR A 36 -4.42 26.69 -13.02
C THR A 36 -3.76 27.33 -11.79
N GLY A 37 -2.81 26.66 -11.14
CA GLY A 37 -2.13 27.18 -9.94
C GLY A 37 -2.93 27.11 -8.64
N GLN A 38 -4.13 26.52 -8.65
CA GLN A 38 -4.91 26.29 -7.43
C GLN A 38 -4.25 25.24 -6.51
N ILE A 39 -3.45 24.34 -7.09
CA ILE A 39 -2.59 23.40 -6.36
C ILE A 39 -1.14 23.65 -6.77
N LYS A 40 -0.32 24.13 -5.83
CA LYS A 40 1.12 24.26 -6.02
C LYS A 40 1.81 22.97 -5.60
N VAL A 41 2.49 22.32 -6.54
CA VAL A 41 3.36 21.17 -6.23
C VAL A 41 4.70 21.70 -5.74
N VAL A 42 5.10 21.29 -4.54
CA VAL A 42 6.37 21.68 -3.92
C VAL A 42 7.23 20.46 -3.59
N PRO A 43 8.56 20.63 -3.44
CA PRO A 43 9.43 19.58 -2.92
C PRO A 43 9.02 19.09 -1.51
N GLY A 44 9.70 18.04 -1.04
CA GLY A 44 9.50 17.53 0.32
C GLY A 44 9.78 18.59 1.39
N ILE A 45 9.16 18.39 2.56
CA ILE A 45 9.40 19.23 3.75
C ILE A 45 10.72 18.80 4.42
N ARG A 46 11.59 19.76 4.73
CA ARG A 46 12.82 19.57 5.52
C ARG A 46 12.56 19.71 7.02
N LYS A 47 11.85 20.76 7.45
CA LYS A 47 11.39 20.94 8.83
C LYS A 47 10.18 21.88 8.91
N PHE A 48 9.46 21.78 10.02
CA PHE A 48 8.40 22.72 10.38
C PHE A 48 8.99 23.96 11.06
N LEU A 49 8.39 25.12 10.79
CA LEU A 49 8.64 26.40 11.44
C LEU A 49 7.38 26.83 12.19
N ALA A 50 7.45 27.92 12.96
CA ALA A 50 6.31 28.40 13.75
C ALA A 50 5.07 28.74 12.89
N ASN A 51 5.27 29.26 11.68
CA ASN A 51 4.23 29.74 10.76
C ASN A 51 4.27 29.07 9.37
N GLY A 52 5.04 27.98 9.20
CA GLY A 52 5.27 27.41 7.88
C GLY A 52 6.19 26.22 7.86
N VAL A 53 6.83 26.00 6.72
CA VAL A 53 7.77 24.91 6.50
C VAL A 53 8.98 25.39 5.71
N GLU A 54 10.12 24.78 5.99
CA GLU A 54 11.30 24.86 5.16
C GLU A 54 11.32 23.63 4.25
N LEU A 55 11.41 23.84 2.94
CA LEU A 55 11.42 22.78 1.93
C LEU A 55 12.85 22.27 1.70
N VAL A 56 12.99 21.09 1.08
CA VAL A 56 14.30 20.46 0.87
C VAL A 56 15.26 21.28 0.00
N ASP A 57 14.74 22.15 -0.88
CA ASP A 57 15.53 23.09 -1.69
C ASP A 57 15.94 24.36 -0.92
N GLY A 58 15.51 24.49 0.35
CA GLY A 58 15.79 25.62 1.22
C GLY A 58 14.82 26.79 1.11
N SER A 59 13.81 26.72 0.25
CA SER A 59 12.73 27.69 0.24
C SER A 59 11.85 27.57 1.50
N VAL A 60 11.26 28.68 1.92
CA VAL A 60 10.36 28.76 3.08
C VAL A 60 8.99 29.21 2.62
N GLU A 61 7.95 28.51 3.06
CA GLU A 61 6.56 28.76 2.67
C GLU A 61 5.67 28.76 3.93
N GLU A 62 4.74 29.69 4.01
CA GLU A 62 3.80 29.81 5.13
C GLU A 62 2.54 28.97 4.89
N PHE A 63 2.02 28.35 5.96
CA PHE A 63 0.81 27.54 5.91
C PHE A 63 0.00 27.69 7.20
N ASN A 64 -1.32 27.90 7.07
CA ASN A 64 -2.22 27.94 8.24
C ASN A 64 -2.62 26.55 8.74
N SER A 65 -2.45 25.51 7.92
CA SER A 65 -2.88 24.15 8.23
C SER A 65 -2.04 23.13 7.48
N VAL A 66 -1.79 22.00 8.13
CA VAL A 66 -1.01 20.87 7.58
C VAL A 66 -1.82 19.60 7.72
N ILE A 67 -2.01 18.89 6.61
CA ILE A 67 -2.70 17.59 6.58
C ILE A 67 -1.69 16.51 6.22
N LEU A 68 -1.43 15.58 7.15
CA LEU A 68 -0.53 14.46 6.92
C LEU A 68 -1.26 13.30 6.20
N ALA A 69 -1.33 13.38 4.88
CA ALA A 69 -1.88 12.33 4.02
C ALA A 69 -0.84 11.26 3.65
N THR A 70 -0.03 10.79 4.61
CA THR A 70 1.14 9.92 4.37
C THR A 70 0.82 8.41 4.37
N GLY A 71 -0.46 8.04 4.44
CA GLY A 71 -0.94 6.65 4.39
C GLY A 71 -0.94 5.95 5.74
N TYR A 72 -1.07 4.62 5.72
CA TYR A 72 -1.20 3.77 6.90
C TYR A 72 -0.10 2.70 6.96
N ARG A 73 0.14 2.17 8.16
CA ARG A 73 1.00 1.01 8.40
C ARG A 73 0.20 -0.09 9.08
N SER A 74 0.49 -1.35 8.73
CA SER A 74 -0.09 -2.50 9.41
C SER A 74 0.45 -2.62 10.82
N ASN A 75 -0.42 -2.82 11.80
CA ASN A 75 -0.05 -3.07 13.19
C ASN A 75 -0.13 -4.56 13.55
N VAL A 76 -0.33 -5.47 12.58
CA VAL A 76 -0.44 -6.92 12.86
C VAL A 76 0.70 -7.45 13.74
N PRO A 77 1.98 -7.08 13.51
CA PRO A 77 3.08 -7.55 14.35
C PRO A 77 3.01 -7.10 15.82
N SER A 78 2.21 -6.08 16.17
CA SER A 78 2.09 -5.60 17.55
C SER A 78 1.21 -6.48 18.42
N TRP A 79 0.32 -7.28 17.83
CA TRP A 79 -0.66 -8.09 18.57
C TRP A 79 -0.60 -9.58 18.19
N LEU A 80 -0.27 -9.92 16.94
CA LEU A 80 -0.13 -11.30 16.50
C LEU A 80 1.30 -11.78 16.71
N LYS A 81 1.50 -12.62 17.72
CA LYS A 81 2.77 -13.29 17.96
C LYS A 81 2.99 -14.38 16.92
N GLY A 82 4.14 -14.38 16.25
CA GLY A 82 4.52 -15.41 15.29
C GLY A 82 5.44 -14.88 14.21
N ASP A 83 5.81 -15.75 13.27
CA ASP A 83 6.77 -15.44 12.20
C ASP A 83 6.11 -15.16 10.84
N LEU A 84 4.78 -15.13 10.79
CA LEU A 84 4.03 -14.98 9.54
C LEU A 84 4.20 -13.59 8.90
N PHE A 85 4.30 -12.55 9.72
CA PHE A 85 4.39 -11.15 9.28
C PHE A 85 5.80 -10.57 9.52
N SER A 86 6.26 -9.75 8.58
CA SER A 86 7.45 -8.90 8.74
C SER A 86 7.19 -7.85 9.83
N LYS A 87 8.20 -7.61 10.68
CA LYS A 87 8.13 -6.56 11.71
C LYS A 87 8.32 -5.17 11.10
N GLU A 88 8.95 -5.10 9.94
CA GLU A 88 9.33 -3.89 9.25
C GLU A 88 8.13 -3.22 8.57
N ASP A 89 7.33 -3.99 7.83
CA ASP A 89 6.20 -3.45 7.05
C ASP A 89 4.83 -3.96 7.51
N GLY A 90 4.79 -5.00 8.35
CA GLY A 90 3.54 -5.59 8.84
C GLY A 90 2.77 -6.39 7.79
N PHE A 91 3.45 -6.91 6.76
CA PHE A 91 2.89 -7.79 5.73
C PHE A 91 3.39 -9.23 5.87
N PRO A 92 2.68 -10.23 5.31
CA PRO A 92 3.14 -11.61 5.29
C PRO A 92 4.51 -11.73 4.62
N LYS A 93 5.43 -12.49 5.23
CA LYS A 93 6.80 -12.66 4.72
C LYS A 93 6.86 -13.39 3.37
N LYS A 94 5.92 -14.32 3.15
CA LYS A 94 5.79 -15.01 1.86
C LYS A 94 5.15 -14.06 0.86
N ALA A 95 5.75 -13.93 -0.32
CA ALA A 95 5.16 -13.16 -1.41
C ALA A 95 3.88 -13.82 -1.94
N PHE A 96 3.02 -13.02 -2.58
CA PHE A 96 1.96 -13.54 -3.44
C PHE A 96 2.57 -14.47 -4.51
N PRO A 97 1.97 -15.63 -4.85
CA PRO A 97 0.63 -16.10 -4.46
C PRO A 97 0.55 -16.90 -3.16
N ASN A 98 1.62 -16.99 -2.37
CA ASN A 98 1.73 -17.93 -1.24
C ASN A 98 1.65 -17.25 0.14
N SER A 99 1.24 -15.98 0.19
CA SER A 99 1.09 -15.16 1.41
C SER A 99 -0.09 -15.55 2.31
N TRP A 100 -1.09 -16.25 1.75
CA TRP A 100 -2.41 -16.44 2.36
C TRP A 100 -2.47 -17.51 3.47
N LYS A 101 -1.51 -18.43 3.53
CA LYS A 101 -1.53 -19.56 4.48
C LYS A 101 -0.39 -19.48 5.50
N GLY A 102 -0.76 -19.41 6.77
CA GLY A 102 0.12 -19.61 7.92
C GLY A 102 -0.05 -21.00 8.54
N ASP A 103 0.53 -21.19 9.72
CA ASP A 103 0.45 -22.44 10.47
C ASP A 103 -0.79 -22.47 11.38
N LYS A 104 -1.15 -23.68 11.86
CA LYS A 104 -2.19 -23.88 12.89
C LYS A 104 -3.56 -23.27 12.53
N GLY A 105 -3.94 -23.33 11.25
CA GLY A 105 -5.22 -22.81 10.76
C GLY A 105 -5.30 -21.29 10.65
N LEU A 106 -4.17 -20.57 10.76
CA LEU A 106 -4.10 -19.14 10.54
C LEU A 106 -4.00 -18.81 9.05
N TYR A 107 -4.83 -17.86 8.59
CA TYR A 107 -4.83 -17.39 7.21
C TYR A 107 -4.70 -15.86 7.15
N THR A 108 -4.22 -15.34 6.02
CA THR A 108 -4.15 -13.90 5.74
C THR A 108 -4.92 -13.58 4.46
N VAL A 109 -5.73 -12.53 4.50
CA VAL A 109 -6.56 -12.07 3.37
C VAL A 109 -6.30 -10.60 3.12
N GLY A 110 -6.05 -10.23 1.87
CA GLY A 110 -5.96 -8.82 1.47
C GLY A 110 -4.59 -8.18 1.69
N PHE A 111 -3.61 -8.95 2.17
CA PHE A 111 -2.24 -8.48 2.37
C PHE A 111 -1.35 -8.60 1.13
N THR A 112 -1.91 -8.97 -0.02
CA THR A 112 -1.15 -9.19 -1.27
C THR A 112 -0.71 -7.90 -1.98
N ARG A 113 -1.12 -6.74 -1.48
CA ARG A 113 -0.94 -5.42 -2.11
C ARG A 113 -1.52 -5.31 -3.54
N ARG A 114 -2.43 -6.21 -3.89
CA ARG A 114 -3.11 -6.26 -5.19
C ARG A 114 -4.54 -5.69 -5.15
N GLY A 115 -4.94 -5.09 -4.03
CA GLY A 115 -6.28 -4.56 -3.81
C GLY A 115 -7.34 -5.66 -3.74
N LEU A 116 -8.57 -5.33 -4.12
CA LEU A 116 -9.73 -6.23 -4.03
C LEU A 116 -9.54 -7.55 -4.78
N LEU A 117 -8.88 -7.51 -5.95
CA LEU A 117 -8.58 -8.71 -6.73
C LEU A 117 -7.69 -9.67 -5.95
N GLY A 118 -6.67 -9.16 -5.27
CA GLY A 118 -5.79 -9.96 -4.42
C GLY A 118 -6.52 -10.57 -3.23
N ALA A 119 -7.38 -9.78 -2.57
CA ALA A 119 -8.21 -10.28 -1.47
C ALA A 119 -9.15 -11.40 -1.92
N SER A 120 -9.75 -11.29 -3.10
CA SER A 120 -10.59 -12.34 -3.68
C SER A 120 -9.81 -13.63 -3.93
N MET A 121 -8.58 -13.54 -4.46
CA MET A 121 -7.74 -14.72 -4.68
C MET A 121 -7.35 -15.40 -3.37
N ASP A 122 -6.98 -14.63 -2.34
CA ASP A 122 -6.68 -15.17 -1.02
C ASP A 122 -7.91 -15.90 -0.45
N ALA A 123 -9.08 -15.25 -0.48
CA ALA A 123 -10.32 -15.79 0.06
C ALA A 123 -10.73 -17.11 -0.60
N GLN A 124 -10.61 -17.23 -1.93
CA GLN A 124 -10.91 -18.47 -2.65
C GLN A 124 -9.98 -19.62 -2.22
N ARG A 125 -8.67 -19.37 -2.14
CA ARG A 125 -7.69 -20.39 -1.71
C ARG A 125 -7.91 -20.85 -0.27
N ILE A 126 -8.25 -19.93 0.62
CA ILE A 126 -8.56 -20.23 2.02
C ILE A 126 -9.83 -21.09 2.11
N ALA A 127 -10.88 -20.73 1.38
CA ALA A 127 -12.12 -21.50 1.36
C ALA A 127 -11.88 -22.94 0.85
N GLU A 128 -11.09 -23.11 -0.21
CA GLU A 128 -10.69 -24.44 -0.69
C GLU A 128 -9.91 -25.24 0.34
N ASP A 129 -8.93 -24.61 1.01
CA ASP A 129 -8.09 -25.26 2.02
C ASP A 129 -8.90 -25.70 3.26
N ILE A 130 -9.83 -24.85 3.72
CA ILE A 130 -10.76 -25.18 4.80
C ILE A 130 -11.70 -26.30 4.37
N SER A 131 -12.27 -26.24 3.17
CA SER A 131 -13.16 -27.28 2.65
C SER A 131 -12.48 -28.64 2.56
N ARG A 132 -11.19 -28.68 2.16
CA ARG A 132 -10.40 -29.93 2.11
C ARG A 132 -10.16 -30.53 3.49
N GLN A 133 -9.97 -29.68 4.50
CA GLN A 133 -9.78 -30.12 5.89
C GLN A 133 -11.08 -30.61 6.54
N TRP A 134 -12.21 -29.96 6.24
CA TRP A 134 -13.52 -30.32 6.80
C TRP A 134 -14.08 -31.65 6.25
N ASN A 135 -13.86 -31.94 4.96
CA ASN A 135 -14.38 -33.13 4.29
C ASN A 135 -13.24 -34.02 3.75
N PRO A 136 -12.49 -34.73 4.63
CA PRO A 136 -11.38 -35.58 4.20
C PRO A 136 -11.82 -36.72 3.25
N LYS A 137 -13.10 -37.15 3.33
CA LYS A 137 -13.66 -38.24 2.51
C LYS A 137 -13.79 -37.92 1.01
N LYS A 138 -13.74 -36.65 0.57
CA LYS A 138 -13.77 -36.31 -0.87
C LYS A 138 -12.42 -36.53 -1.58
N ASN A 139 -11.32 -36.70 -0.83
CA ASN A 139 -9.98 -36.84 -1.38
C ASN A 139 -9.48 -38.29 -1.45
N ALA A 140 -10.25 -39.27 -0.95
CA ALA A 140 -9.91 -40.69 -1.00
C ALA A 140 -10.39 -41.40 -2.29
N CYS A 141 -11.05 -40.67 -3.21
CA CYS A 141 -11.56 -41.21 -4.49
C CYS A 141 -11.11 -40.39 -5.71
N ARG A 142 -9.92 -39.76 -5.65
CA ARG A 142 -9.25 -39.21 -6.83
C ARG A 142 -7.88 -39.85 -6.99
#